data_AF-A0A2H0RG06-F1
#
_entry.id   AF-A0A2H0RG06-F1
#
_cell.length_a   1.000
_cell.length_b   1.000
_cell.length_c   1.000
_cell.angle_alpha   90.00
_cell.angle_beta   90.00
_cell.angle_gamma   90.00
#
_symmetry.space_group_name_H-M   'P 1'
#
loop_
_entity.id
_entity.type
_entity.pdbx_description
1 polymer ?
#
loop_
_entity_poly.entity_id
_entity_poly.type
_entity_poly.pdbx_seq_one_letter_code
_entity_poly.pdbx_strand_id
1 'polypeptide(L)'
;MTNKHINLNHSRPGKYDALLKQITKDGVCPFCEDNLKKYHQPPILKKNQSWILTTNQNPYAGLKKHLLFIHRQHLISLSQLKTQDWSDLGKLINWVIEKYAIPGGSFFVRFGETDYTGASVTHLHAHLVSGGKRTKNKNEVTIRLGYYK
;
A
#
# COMPACT_ATOMS: atom_id res chain seq x y z
N MET A 1 -15.96 -6.69 16.01
CA MET A 1 -14.70 -6.84 15.24
C MET A 1 -13.67 -5.92 15.87
N THR A 2 -12.65 -6.45 16.53
CA THR A 2 -11.64 -5.64 17.21
C THR A 2 -10.86 -4.81 16.18
N ASN A 3 -10.93 -3.48 16.32
CA ASN A 3 -10.24 -2.44 15.55
C ASN A 3 -8.71 -2.57 15.62
N LYS A 4 -8.13 -3.63 15.08
CA LYS A 4 -6.68 -3.83 15.08
C LYS A 4 -6.10 -3.19 13.82
N HIS A 5 -5.45 -2.04 13.95
CA HIS A 5 -4.83 -1.33 12.82
C HIS A 5 -3.70 -2.12 12.16
N ILE A 6 -3.04 -3.00 12.92
CA ILE A 6 -1.90 -3.81 12.50
C ILE A 6 -2.15 -5.30 12.72
N ASN A 7 -1.82 -6.12 11.72
CA ASN A 7 -1.73 -7.57 11.86
C ASN A 7 -0.26 -8.03 11.77
N LEU A 8 0.32 -8.38 12.93
CA LEU A 8 1.71 -8.81 13.05
C LEU A 8 1.99 -10.17 12.40
N ASN A 9 0.97 -11.03 12.19
CA ASN A 9 1.16 -12.32 11.52
C ASN A 9 1.56 -12.16 10.05
N HIS A 10 1.23 -11.01 9.46
CA HIS A 10 1.58 -10.65 8.08
C HIS A 10 2.80 -9.73 7.99
N SER A 11 3.53 -9.58 9.09
CA SER A 11 4.79 -8.86 9.14
C SER A 11 5.87 -9.58 8.31
N ARG A 12 6.79 -8.81 7.74
CA ARG A 12 8.00 -9.33 7.10
C ARG A 12 9.16 -9.21 8.09
N PRO A 13 9.99 -10.25 8.26
CA PRO A 13 11.12 -10.21 9.20
C PRO A 13 12.04 -9.00 8.99
N GLY A 14 12.64 -8.51 10.08
CA GLY A 14 13.62 -7.43 10.07
C GLY A 14 13.06 -6.09 10.56
N LYS A 15 13.59 -4.97 10.02
CA LYS A 15 13.26 -3.60 10.47
C LYS A 15 11.76 -3.27 10.40
N TYR A 16 11.06 -3.86 9.43
CA TYR A 16 9.61 -3.66 9.28
C TYR A 16 8.82 -4.25 10.45
N ASP A 17 9.24 -5.41 10.96
CA ASP A 17 8.59 -6.06 12.11
C ASP A 17 8.69 -5.24 13.39
N ALA A 18 9.87 -4.69 13.68
CA ALA A 18 10.07 -3.81 14.83
C ALA A 18 9.20 -2.55 14.75
N LEU A 19 9.07 -1.96 13.55
CA LEU A 19 8.18 -0.82 13.32
C LEU A 19 6.72 -1.17 13.57
N LEU A 20 6.23 -2.31 13.05
CA LEU A 20 4.85 -2.75 13.27
C LEU A 20 4.55 -3.04 14.74
N LYS A 21 5.50 -3.62 15.49
CA LYS A 21 5.39 -3.81 16.94
C LYS A 21 5.27 -2.48 17.67
N GLN A 22 6.07 -1.47 17.30
CA GLN A 22 5.96 -0.14 17.89
C GLN A 22 4.60 0.50 17.57
N ILE A 23 4.13 0.44 16.33
CA ILE A 23 2.81 0.97 15.95
C ILE A 23 1.69 0.28 16.73
N THR A 24 1.80 -1.04 16.92
CA THR A 24 0.84 -1.81 17.72
C THR A 24 0.83 -1.33 19.17
N LYS A 25 2.00 -1.06 19.77
CA LYS A 25 2.12 -0.50 21.13
C LYS A 25 1.52 0.90 21.21
N ASP A 26 1.73 1.72 20.19
CA ASP A 26 1.23 3.09 20.15
C ASP A 26 -0.29 3.15 19.90
N GLY A 27 -0.93 2.02 19.52
CA GLY A 27 -2.38 1.90 19.42
C GLY A 27 -3.03 2.72 18.29
N VAL A 28 -2.24 3.18 17.32
CA VAL A 28 -2.69 4.08 16.25
C VAL A 28 -2.56 3.47 14.86
N CYS A 29 -3.39 3.92 13.93
CA CYS A 29 -3.22 3.57 12.52
C CYS A 29 -2.05 4.36 11.90
N PRO A 30 -1.03 3.70 11.30
CA PRO A 30 0.12 4.38 10.73
C PRO A 30 -0.19 5.08 9.40
N PHE A 31 -1.33 4.79 8.79
CA PHE A 31 -1.77 5.35 7.51
C PHE A 31 -2.88 6.39 7.64
N CYS A 32 -3.41 6.61 8.86
CA CYS A 32 -4.19 7.82 9.12
C CYS A 32 -3.30 9.05 8.91
N GLU A 33 -3.85 10.09 8.30
CA GLU A 33 -3.07 11.24 7.83
C GLU A 33 -2.26 11.90 8.96
N ASP A 34 -2.84 12.05 10.15
CA ASP A 34 -2.18 12.65 11.33
C ASP A 34 -0.97 11.84 11.83
N ASN A 35 -0.97 10.52 11.59
CA ASN A 35 0.09 9.62 12.03
C ASN A 35 1.08 9.30 10.91
N LEU A 36 0.73 9.60 9.65
CA LEU A 36 1.46 9.14 8.48
C LEU A 36 2.93 9.56 8.53
N LYS A 37 3.20 10.84 8.83
CA LYS A 37 4.58 11.35 8.91
C LYS A 37 5.43 10.69 10.00
N LYS A 38 4.80 10.17 11.06
CA LYS A 38 5.51 9.49 12.16
C LYS A 38 6.03 8.11 11.73
N TYR A 39 5.25 7.36 10.96
CA TYR A 39 5.54 5.95 10.65
C TYR A 39 5.90 5.68 9.19
N HIS A 40 5.60 6.61 8.29
CA HIS A 40 5.90 6.56 6.86
C HIS A 40 6.83 7.72 6.48
N GLN A 41 8.11 7.41 6.36
CA GLN A 41 9.19 8.37 6.10
C GLN A 41 9.28 8.85 4.64
N PRO A 42 8.94 8.05 3.60
CA PRO A 42 9.00 8.54 2.24
C PRO A 42 8.11 9.77 2.02
N PRO A 43 8.58 10.74 1.21
CA PRO A 43 7.85 11.98 0.99
C PRO A 43 6.52 11.73 0.26
N ILE A 44 5.57 12.64 0.47
CA ILE A 44 4.35 12.70 -0.33
C ILE A 44 4.72 13.25 -1.71
N LEU A 45 4.49 12.45 -2.76
CA LEU A 45 4.75 12.83 -4.15
C LEU A 45 3.62 13.69 -4.72
N LYS A 46 2.38 13.38 -4.32
CA LYS A 46 1.16 14.10 -4.70
C LYS A 46 0.06 13.76 -3.70
N LYS A 47 -0.90 14.67 -3.56
CA LYS A 47 -2.09 14.49 -2.72
C LYS A 47 -3.26 15.16 -3.42
N ASN A 48 -4.44 14.56 -3.34
CA ASN A 48 -5.70 15.17 -3.78
C ASN A 48 -6.76 15.06 -2.67
N GLN A 49 -8.03 15.22 -3.02
CA GLN A 49 -9.11 15.23 -2.02
C GLN A 49 -9.24 13.89 -1.32
N SER A 50 -9.02 12.77 -2.01
CA SER A 50 -9.32 11.43 -1.50
C SER A 50 -8.06 10.61 -1.14
N TRP A 51 -6.91 10.87 -1.79
CA TRP A 51 -5.72 10.02 -1.68
C TRP A 51 -4.41 10.79 -1.48
N ILE A 52 -3.46 10.11 -0.83
CA ILE A 52 -2.04 10.48 -0.69
C ILE A 52 -1.21 9.50 -1.51
N LEU A 53 -0.35 10.01 -2.40
CA LEU A 53 0.57 9.22 -3.20
C LEU A 53 2.00 9.37 -2.66
N THR A 54 2.67 8.23 -2.46
CA THR A 54 4.05 8.15 -1.96
C THR A 54 4.76 6.92 -2.52
N THR A 55 6.08 6.81 -2.33
CA THR A 55 6.80 5.55 -2.56
C THR A 55 6.60 4.61 -1.37
N ASN A 56 6.64 3.30 -1.60
CA ASN A 56 6.59 2.34 -0.50
C ASN A 56 7.89 2.43 0.32
N GLN A 57 7.78 2.56 1.64
CA GLN A 57 8.93 2.55 2.56
C GLN A 57 9.68 1.22 2.56
N ASN A 58 8.98 0.12 2.29
CA ASN A 58 9.53 -1.24 2.27
C ASN A 58 9.22 -1.89 0.91
N PRO A 59 9.84 -1.40 -0.19
CA PRO A 59 9.57 -1.87 -1.53
C PRO A 59 9.95 -3.35 -1.69
N TYR A 60 9.36 -4.05 -2.66
CA TYR A 60 9.80 -5.41 -2.98
C TYR A 60 11.15 -5.31 -3.71
N ALA A 61 12.06 -6.22 -3.40
CA ALA A 61 13.40 -6.24 -3.98
C ALA A 61 13.32 -6.33 -5.51
N GLY A 62 14.16 -5.55 -6.20
CA GLY A 62 14.27 -5.58 -7.67
C GLY A 62 13.19 -4.80 -8.44
N LEU A 63 12.22 -4.18 -7.76
CA LEU A 63 11.24 -3.30 -8.43
C LEU A 63 11.87 -1.98 -8.86
N LYS A 64 11.46 -1.49 -10.04
CA LYS A 64 11.80 -0.13 -10.49
C LYS A 64 10.96 0.92 -9.78
N LYS A 65 9.67 0.62 -9.57
CA LYS A 65 8.72 1.47 -8.86
C LYS A 65 7.84 0.61 -7.96
N HIS A 66 7.67 1.04 -6.72
CA HIS A 66 6.65 0.54 -5.81
C HIS A 66 6.03 1.75 -5.14
N LEU A 67 4.81 2.07 -5.54
CA LEU A 67 4.07 3.25 -5.09
C LEU A 67 2.89 2.82 -4.23
N LEU A 68 2.56 3.67 -3.26
CA LEU A 68 1.39 3.53 -2.41
C LEU A 68 0.45 4.70 -2.65
N PHE A 69 -0.84 4.36 -2.77
CA PHE A 69 -1.95 5.31 -2.77
C PHE A 69 -2.71 5.03 -1.49
N ILE A 70 -2.57 5.91 -0.50
CA ILE A 70 -3.17 5.76 0.82
C ILE A 70 -4.43 6.61 0.87
N HIS A 71 -5.58 6.01 1.18
CA HIS A 71 -6.81 6.78 1.28
C HIS A 71 -6.70 7.77 2.45
N ARG A 72 -7.24 8.98 2.33
CA ARG A 72 -7.07 10.00 3.37
C ARG A 72 -7.91 9.73 4.62
N GLN A 73 -9.03 9.04 4.46
CA GLN A 73 -9.85 8.56 5.57
C GLN A 73 -9.53 7.09 5.89
N HIS A 74 -9.72 6.71 7.15
CA HIS A 74 -9.58 5.32 7.59
C HIS A 74 -10.74 4.46 7.09
N LEU A 75 -10.55 3.87 5.91
CA LEU A 75 -11.45 2.88 5.33
C LEU A 75 -10.77 1.52 5.39
N ILE A 76 -11.55 0.44 5.45
CA ILE A 76 -11.03 -0.94 5.42
C ILE A 76 -11.59 -1.72 4.24
N SER A 77 -12.66 -1.26 3.59
CA SER A 77 -13.33 -1.93 2.47
C SER A 77 -13.45 -1.01 1.25
N LEU A 78 -13.37 -1.60 0.05
CA LEU A 78 -13.66 -0.91 -1.21
C LEU A 78 -15.12 -0.44 -1.31
N SER A 79 -16.05 -1.11 -0.64
CA SER A 79 -17.47 -0.73 -0.61
C SER A 79 -17.73 0.61 0.10
N GLN A 80 -16.74 1.13 0.84
CA GLN A 80 -16.82 2.43 1.50
C GLN A 80 -16.38 3.58 0.60
N LEU A 81 -15.77 3.29 -0.56
CA LEU A 81 -15.35 4.30 -1.52
C LEU A 81 -16.55 4.87 -2.27
N LYS A 82 -16.56 6.19 -2.41
CA LYS A 82 -17.48 6.94 -3.26
C LYS A 82 -16.93 7.00 -4.68
N THR A 83 -17.79 7.34 -5.64
CA THR A 83 -17.39 7.57 -7.05
C THR A 83 -16.25 8.57 -7.18
N GLN A 84 -16.25 9.63 -6.35
CA GLN A 84 -15.18 10.63 -6.36
C GLN A 84 -13.83 10.04 -5.95
N ASP A 85 -13.79 9.12 -4.99
CA ASP A 85 -12.55 8.52 -4.53
C ASP A 85 -11.90 7.69 -5.65
N TRP A 86 -12.71 7.00 -6.45
CA TRP A 86 -12.23 6.29 -7.65
C TRP A 86 -11.72 7.22 -8.73
N SER A 87 -12.42 8.33 -9.00
CA SER A 87 -11.98 9.36 -9.95
C SER A 87 -10.63 9.95 -9.53
N ASP A 88 -10.50 10.27 -8.25
CA ASP A 88 -9.27 10.80 -7.67
C ASP A 88 -8.11 9.81 -7.74
N LEU A 89 -8.36 8.53 -7.50
CA LEU A 89 -7.36 7.47 -7.64
C LEU A 89 -6.88 7.36 -9.09
N GLY A 90 -7.81 7.31 -10.05
CA GLY A 90 -7.50 7.26 -11.48
C GLY A 90 -6.63 8.42 -11.96
N LYS A 91 -6.92 9.65 -11.50
CA LYS A 91 -6.09 10.84 -11.80
C LYS A 91 -4.65 10.68 -11.31
N LEU A 92 -4.45 10.13 -10.12
CA LEU A 92 -3.11 9.89 -9.59
C LEU A 92 -2.38 8.77 -10.33
N ILE A 93 -3.08 7.69 -10.70
CA ILE A 93 -2.52 6.59 -11.49
C ILE A 93 -2.02 7.12 -12.84
N ASN A 94 -2.85 7.86 -13.59
CA ASN A 94 -2.48 8.42 -14.89
C ASN A 94 -1.27 9.34 -14.75
N TRP A 95 -1.28 10.25 -13.77
CA TRP A 95 -0.17 11.15 -13.51
C TRP A 95 1.14 10.41 -13.22
N VAL A 96 1.10 9.31 -12.46
CA VAL A 96 2.26 8.47 -12.16
C VAL A 96 2.79 7.78 -13.40
N ILE A 97 1.89 7.19 -14.20
CA ILE A 97 2.26 6.48 -15.43
C ILE A 97 2.96 7.42 -16.40
N GLU A 98 2.39 8.62 -16.61
CA GLU A 98 2.96 9.66 -17.46
C GLU A 98 4.30 10.17 -16.89
N LYS A 99 4.32 10.60 -15.63
CA LYS A 99 5.51 11.21 -15.00
C LYS A 99 6.74 10.29 -15.01
N TYR A 100 6.53 8.99 -14.81
CA TYR A 100 7.63 8.03 -14.75
C TYR A 100 7.76 7.17 -16.00
N ALA A 101 7.01 7.49 -17.06
CA ALA A 101 6.95 6.73 -18.31
C ALA A 101 6.85 5.22 -18.04
N ILE A 102 5.92 4.81 -17.18
CA ILE A 102 5.79 3.41 -16.74
C ILE A 102 5.28 2.59 -17.94
N PRO A 103 6.09 1.69 -18.50
CA PRO A 103 5.71 0.94 -19.71
C PRO A 103 4.76 -0.23 -19.41
N GLY A 104 4.65 -0.59 -18.13
CA GLY A 104 3.85 -1.71 -17.64
C GLY A 104 4.03 -1.89 -16.14
N GLY A 105 2.96 -2.33 -15.48
CA GLY A 105 2.95 -2.56 -14.04
C GLY A 105 1.69 -3.30 -13.61
N SER A 106 1.64 -3.66 -12.33
CA SER A 106 0.48 -4.25 -11.70
C SER A 106 -0.09 -3.28 -10.67
N PHE A 107 -1.41 -3.16 -10.67
CA PHE A 107 -2.16 -2.36 -9.70
C PHE A 107 -3.03 -3.30 -8.88
N PHE A 108 -2.98 -3.19 -7.55
CA PHE A 108 -3.79 -4.01 -6.66
C PHE A 108 -4.13 -3.29 -5.36
N VAL A 109 -5.24 -3.70 -4.76
CA VAL A 109 -5.71 -3.26 -3.45
C VAL A 109 -6.00 -4.50 -2.63
N ARG A 110 -5.64 -4.47 -1.34
CA ARG A 110 -6.08 -5.46 -0.36
C ARG A 110 -6.99 -4.75 0.63
N PHE A 111 -8.14 -5.36 0.92
CA PHE A 111 -9.19 -4.77 1.74
C PHE A 111 -9.87 -5.86 2.58
N GLY A 112 -10.60 -5.45 3.61
CA GLY A 112 -11.29 -6.32 4.55
C GLY A 112 -10.35 -6.91 5.59
N GLU A 113 -10.71 -8.11 6.06
CA GLU A 113 -9.94 -8.84 7.06
C GLU A 113 -8.58 -9.28 6.51
N THR A 114 -7.53 -8.93 7.26
CA THR A 114 -6.15 -9.10 6.81
C THR A 114 -5.72 -10.55 6.68
N ASP A 115 -6.34 -11.46 7.43
CA ASP A 115 -6.07 -12.91 7.35
C ASP A 115 -6.54 -13.55 6.05
N TYR A 116 -7.40 -12.87 5.27
CA TYR A 116 -7.75 -13.30 3.92
C TYR A 116 -6.77 -12.82 2.85
N THR A 117 -5.98 -11.78 3.12
CA THR A 117 -5.23 -11.06 2.07
C THR A 117 -3.72 -10.98 2.30
N GLY A 118 -3.27 -11.25 3.53
CA GLY A 118 -1.87 -11.08 3.93
C GLY A 118 -1.45 -9.61 4.06
N ALA A 119 -2.39 -8.68 4.23
CA ALA A 119 -2.09 -7.28 4.50
C ALA A 119 -1.71 -7.08 5.98
N SER A 120 -0.71 -6.23 6.26
CA SER A 120 -0.26 -5.97 7.63
C SER A 120 -0.94 -4.74 8.26
N VAL A 121 -1.54 -3.86 7.45
CA VAL A 121 -2.22 -2.63 7.86
C VAL A 121 -3.64 -2.67 7.30
N THR A 122 -4.66 -2.42 8.12
CA THR A 122 -6.08 -2.51 7.71
C THR A 122 -6.58 -1.29 6.92
N HIS A 123 -5.89 -0.17 7.03
CA HIS A 123 -6.24 1.08 6.34
C HIS A 123 -6.09 0.92 4.82
N LEU A 124 -7.11 1.31 4.07
CA LEU A 124 -7.21 1.13 2.62
C LEU A 124 -6.06 1.81 1.88
N HIS A 125 -5.28 1.02 1.17
CA HIS A 125 -4.21 1.50 0.32
C HIS A 125 -4.08 0.65 -0.94
N ALA A 126 -3.83 1.32 -2.07
CA ALA A 126 -3.49 0.67 -3.33
C ALA A 126 -1.99 0.64 -3.56
N HIS A 127 -1.56 -0.35 -4.32
CA HIS A 127 -0.19 -0.51 -4.76
C HIS A 127 -0.12 -0.39 -6.27
N LEU A 128 0.88 0.35 -6.77
CA LEU A 128 1.35 0.23 -8.15
C LEU A 128 2.78 -0.26 -8.11
N VAL A 129 3.02 -1.43 -8.71
CA VAL A 129 4.35 -2.04 -8.83
C VAL A 129 4.76 -2.10 -10.30
N SER A 130 5.98 -1.71 -10.59
CA SER A 130 6.56 -1.83 -11.94
C SER A 130 7.97 -2.39 -11.85
N GLY A 131 8.20 -3.46 -12.62
CA GLY A 131 9.48 -4.16 -12.73
C GLY A 131 10.21 -3.87 -14.04
N GLY A 132 11.24 -4.67 -14.32
CA GLY A 132 11.86 -4.71 -15.65
C GLY A 132 11.10 -5.63 -16.62
N LYS A 133 11.46 -5.58 -17.90
CA LYS A 133 11.01 -6.58 -18.88
C LYS A 133 11.47 -7.98 -18.47
N ARG A 134 10.65 -8.99 -18.74
CA ARG A 134 10.97 -10.41 -18.51
C ARG A 134 12.20 -10.81 -19.31
N THR A 135 13.13 -11.50 -18.66
CA THR A 135 14.30 -12.16 -19.27
C THR A 135 14.49 -13.54 -18.64
N LYS A 136 15.26 -14.43 -19.27
CA LYS A 136 15.39 -15.85 -18.84
C LYS A 136 15.82 -16.05 -17.37
N ASN A 137 16.56 -15.09 -16.79
CA ASN A 137 17.16 -15.23 -15.46
C ASN A 137 16.53 -14.30 -14.39
N LYS A 138 15.35 -13.74 -14.65
CA LYS A 138 14.67 -12.87 -13.68
C LYS A 138 13.54 -13.60 -12.96
N ASN A 139 13.59 -13.54 -11.64
CA ASN A 139 12.51 -14.01 -10.78
C ASN A 139 11.30 -13.08 -10.88
N GLU A 140 10.12 -13.68 -10.69
CA GLU A 140 8.86 -12.96 -10.59
C GLU A 140 8.72 -12.29 -9.22
N VAL A 141 7.88 -11.25 -9.15
CA VAL A 141 7.59 -10.56 -7.90
C VAL A 141 6.43 -11.28 -7.22
N THR A 142 6.72 -12.04 -6.17
CA THR A 142 5.70 -12.75 -5.40
C THR A 142 5.05 -11.82 -4.36
N ILE A 143 3.72 -11.74 -4.37
CA ILE A 143 2.93 -10.92 -3.46
C ILE A 143 1.81 -11.78 -2.88
N ARG A 144 1.59 -11.69 -1.56
CA ARG A 144 0.41 -12.29 -0.92
C ARG A 144 -0.82 -11.46 -1.28
N LEU A 145 -1.72 -12.05 -2.07
CA LEU A 145 -3.02 -11.47 -2.46
C LEU A 145 -4.21 -12.26 -1.88
N GLY A 146 -3.97 -13.50 -1.44
CA GLY A 146 -4.95 -14.39 -0.85
C GLY A 146 -4.33 -15.77 -0.59
N TYR A 147 -5.17 -16.70 -0.15
CA TYR A 147 -4.79 -18.09 0.15
C TYR A 147 -5.71 -19.05 -0.60
N TYR A 148 -5.19 -20.20 -1.00
CA TYR A 148 -6.01 -21.27 -1.61
C TYR A 148 -7.00 -21.84 -0.58
N LYS A 149 -8.16 -22.29 -1.06
CA LYS A 149 -9.17 -22.99 -0.25
C LYS A 149 -8.83 -24.47 -0.12
#